data_AF-W4S1X0-F1
#
_entry.id   AF-W4S1X0-F1
#
_cell.length_a   1.000
_cell.length_b   1.000
_cell.length_c   1.000
_cell.angle_alpha   90.00
_cell.angle_beta   90.00
_cell.angle_gamma   90.00
#
_symmetry.space_group_name_H-M   'P 1'
#
loop_
_entity.id
_entity.type
_entity.pdbx_description
1 polymer ?
#
loop_
_entity_poly.entity_id
_entity_poly.type
_entity_poly.pdbx_seq_one_letter_code
_entity_poly.pdbx_strand_id
1 'polypeptide(L)'
;MSALTEMTDILLRHAPGDGMHATRIAGLQIMRSASPTVSVPTVYTPMLCLVAQGRKQAMLGAAAYLYHPQMYLVASVDLPIVGSVIEASAAQPYLCFCLDLDTAVLSDLAVSHPELVEPQRDAAQAGLLLNHSTPPLQDAAVRLARLLDQPQEIAALAPLVLREVLYRLMADPANAVVRQMAIADSGSTRFPKPLSGCASITHSASASSRLPICRR
;
A
#
# COMPACT_ATOMS: atom_id res chain seq x y z
N MET A 1 -4.29 -7.83 -21.79
CA MET A 1 -4.70 -7.16 -20.54
C MET A 1 -3.44 -6.64 -19.87
N SER A 2 -3.43 -5.40 -19.36
CA SER A 2 -2.24 -4.89 -18.65
C SER A 2 -2.18 -5.48 -17.24
N ALA A 3 -0.98 -5.56 -16.64
CA ALA A 3 -0.79 -6.02 -15.26
C ALA A 3 -1.68 -5.23 -14.27
N LEU A 4 -1.82 -3.91 -14.47
CA LEU A 4 -2.66 -3.06 -13.63
C LEU A 4 -4.16 -3.34 -13.79
N THR A 5 -4.63 -3.59 -15.01
CA THR A 5 -6.03 -3.99 -15.25
C THR A 5 -6.33 -5.30 -14.53
N GLU A 6 -5.42 -6.26 -14.63
CA GLU A 6 -5.58 -7.54 -13.94
C GLU A 6 -5.56 -7.39 -12.42
N MET A 7 -4.61 -6.62 -11.89
CA MET A 7 -4.58 -6.30 -10.46
C MET A 7 -5.90 -5.67 -10.01
N THR A 8 -6.43 -4.74 -10.80
CA THR A 8 -7.72 -4.07 -10.51
C THR A 8 -8.85 -5.08 -10.39
N ASP A 9 -8.98 -6.01 -11.34
CA ASP A 9 -10.02 -7.04 -11.32
C ASP A 9 -9.91 -7.98 -10.11
N ILE A 10 -8.68 -8.40 -9.77
CA ILE A 10 -8.42 -9.24 -8.60
C ILE A 10 -8.79 -8.47 -7.32
N LEU A 11 -8.26 -7.25 -7.15
CA LEU A 11 -8.50 -6.46 -5.94
C LEU A 11 -10.00 -6.18 -5.73
N LEU A 12 -10.75 -5.94 -6.82
CA LEU A 12 -12.18 -5.70 -6.75
C LEU A 12 -12.96 -6.93 -6.23
N ARG A 13 -12.56 -8.15 -6.63
CA ARG A 13 -13.17 -9.40 -6.13
C ARG A 13 -12.94 -9.60 -4.63
N HIS A 14 -11.78 -9.18 -4.13
CA HIS A 14 -11.34 -9.42 -2.75
C HIS A 14 -11.58 -8.23 -1.81
N ALA A 15 -12.19 -7.14 -2.30
CA ALA A 15 -12.61 -5.98 -1.51
C ALA A 15 -14.09 -5.64 -1.80
N PRO A 16 -15.06 -6.32 -1.14
CA PRO A 16 -16.49 -6.19 -1.46
C PRO A 16 -17.12 -4.85 -1.08
N GLY A 17 -16.44 -4.02 -0.27
CA GLY A 17 -16.96 -2.75 0.23
C GLY A 17 -15.86 -1.72 0.44
N ASP A 18 -16.22 -0.51 0.85
CA ASP A 18 -15.22 0.54 1.14
C ASP A 18 -14.49 0.27 2.45
N GLY A 19 -13.23 0.71 2.51
CA GLY A 19 -12.34 0.51 3.64
C GLY A 19 -11.16 -0.42 3.34
N MET A 20 -10.50 -0.85 4.41
CA MET A 20 -9.35 -1.75 4.35
C MET A 20 -9.80 -3.20 4.54
N HIS A 21 -9.36 -4.09 3.66
CA HIS A 21 -9.69 -5.51 3.67
C HIS A 21 -8.43 -6.32 3.91
N ALA A 22 -8.39 -7.06 5.02
CA ALA A 22 -7.35 -8.05 5.23
C ALA A 22 -7.54 -9.23 4.28
N THR A 23 -6.44 -9.80 3.80
CA THR A 23 -6.48 -10.97 2.91
C THR A 23 -6.04 -12.25 3.63
N ARG A 24 -6.12 -13.39 2.93
CA ARG A 24 -5.58 -14.66 3.42
C ARG A 24 -4.05 -14.72 3.36
N ILE A 25 -3.41 -13.75 2.71
CA ILE A 25 -1.96 -13.61 2.65
C ILE A 25 -1.56 -12.64 3.76
N ALA A 26 -0.78 -13.13 4.72
CA ALA A 26 -0.30 -12.31 5.83
C ALA A 26 0.49 -11.09 5.30
N GLY A 27 0.23 -9.93 5.89
CA GLY A 27 0.84 -8.65 5.48
C GLY A 27 0.25 -8.03 4.22
N LEU A 28 -0.65 -8.71 3.50
CA LEU A 28 -1.33 -8.14 2.34
C LEU A 28 -2.76 -7.69 2.71
N GLN A 29 -3.05 -6.42 2.42
CA GLN A 29 -4.36 -5.81 2.53
C GLN A 29 -4.76 -5.09 1.24
N ILE A 30 -6.06 -4.81 1.11
CA ILE A 30 -6.64 -4.10 -0.03
C ILE A 30 -7.43 -2.91 0.48
N MET A 31 -7.09 -1.71 0.02
CA MET A 31 -7.89 -0.51 0.28
C MET A 31 -8.84 -0.27 -0.88
N ARG A 32 -10.14 -0.14 -0.59
CA ARG A 32 -11.17 0.26 -1.55
C ARG A 32 -11.89 1.53 -1.11
N SER A 33 -12.20 2.41 -2.07
CA SER A 33 -13.13 3.52 -1.86
C SER A 33 -13.95 3.79 -3.12
N ALA A 34 -15.27 3.77 -3.03
CA ALA A 34 -16.18 4.04 -4.14
C ALA A 34 -16.48 5.54 -4.32
N SER A 35 -15.91 6.40 -3.49
CA SER A 35 -15.97 7.85 -3.61
C SER A 35 -14.68 8.51 -3.13
N PRO A 36 -14.44 9.80 -3.46
CA PRO A 36 -13.44 10.58 -2.78
C PRO A 36 -13.72 10.63 -1.27
N THR A 37 -12.66 10.73 -0.47
CA THR A 37 -12.76 10.80 0.99
C THR A 37 -12.31 12.16 1.47
N VAL A 38 -12.80 12.56 2.65
CA VAL A 38 -12.17 13.64 3.40
C VAL A 38 -10.75 13.25 3.81
N SER A 39 -9.94 14.25 4.16
CA SER A 39 -8.61 14.04 4.72
C SER A 39 -8.70 13.41 6.12
N VAL A 40 -8.18 12.20 6.26
CA VAL A 40 -8.21 11.44 7.51
C VAL A 40 -6.77 11.22 8.02
N PRO A 41 -6.47 11.59 9.28
CA PRO A 41 -5.22 11.20 9.93
C PRO A 41 -5.12 9.68 10.09
N THR A 42 -3.98 9.12 9.73
CA THR A 42 -3.67 7.70 9.85
C THR A 42 -2.18 7.52 10.11
N VAL A 43 -1.80 6.40 10.70
CA VAL A 43 -0.39 6.03 10.85
C VAL A 43 -0.08 4.98 9.81
N TYR A 44 0.84 5.30 8.91
CA TYR A 44 1.42 4.29 8.03
C TYR A 44 2.51 3.58 8.82
N THR A 45 2.36 2.28 9.04
CA THR A 45 3.47 1.41 9.42
C THR A 45 4.29 1.08 8.16
N PRO A 46 5.49 0.48 8.28
CA PRO A 46 6.30 0.18 7.11
C PRO A 46 5.56 -0.68 6.08
N MET A 47 5.29 -0.10 4.91
CA MET A 47 4.42 -0.70 3.90
C MET A 47 4.72 -0.17 2.49
N LEU A 48 4.45 -1.02 1.49
CA LEU A 48 4.31 -0.69 0.08
C LEU A 48 2.82 -0.47 -0.26
N CYS A 49 2.49 0.66 -0.88
CA CYS A 49 1.19 0.96 -1.44
C CYS A 49 1.29 1.05 -2.97
N LEU A 50 0.74 0.07 -3.70
CA LEU A 50 0.62 0.06 -5.15
C LEU A 50 -0.81 0.44 -5.55
N VAL A 51 -0.98 1.54 -6.30
CA VAL A 51 -2.32 1.96 -6.76
C VAL A 51 -2.66 1.23 -8.05
N ALA A 52 -3.78 0.49 -8.04
CA ALA A 52 -4.31 -0.19 -9.21
C ALA A 52 -5.29 0.70 -9.97
N GLN A 53 -6.15 1.45 -9.24
CA GLN A 53 -7.18 2.31 -9.81
C GLN A 53 -7.44 3.54 -8.92
N GLY A 54 -7.83 4.66 -9.55
CA GLY A 54 -8.14 5.92 -8.86
C GLY A 54 -6.88 6.69 -8.41
N ARG A 55 -7.06 7.75 -7.62
CA ARG A 55 -5.96 8.58 -7.12
C ARG A 55 -6.08 8.87 -5.64
N LYS A 56 -4.94 8.95 -4.97
CA LYS A 56 -4.85 9.26 -3.53
C LYS A 56 -3.81 10.35 -3.29
N GLN A 57 -4.09 11.20 -2.33
CA GLN A 57 -3.16 12.17 -1.78
C GLN A 57 -2.80 11.75 -0.36
N ALA A 58 -1.51 11.74 -0.06
CA ALA A 58 -0.97 11.58 1.29
C ALA A 58 -0.20 12.85 1.66
N MET A 59 -0.37 13.35 2.88
CA MET A 59 0.38 14.47 3.41
C MET A 59 1.23 14.03 4.59
N LEU A 60 2.53 14.37 4.54
CA LEU A 60 3.47 14.22 5.64
C LEU A 60 3.94 15.63 6.04
N GLY A 61 3.43 16.13 7.16
CA GLY A 61 3.59 17.54 7.51
C GLY A 61 3.00 18.45 6.43
N ALA A 62 3.83 19.32 5.85
CA ALA A 62 3.42 20.22 4.76
C ALA A 62 3.62 19.61 3.35
N ALA A 63 4.31 18.47 3.23
CA ALA A 63 4.58 17.84 1.94
C ALA A 63 3.38 17.01 1.48
N ALA A 64 2.95 17.21 0.24
CA ALA A 64 1.87 16.46 -0.40
C ALA A 64 2.42 15.48 -1.44
N TYR A 65 1.95 14.24 -1.37
CA TYR A 65 2.30 13.12 -2.24
C TYR A 65 1.04 12.68 -2.97
N LEU A 66 0.96 13.00 -4.26
CA LEU A 66 -0.15 12.61 -5.12
C LEU A 66 0.24 11.39 -5.94
N TYR A 67 -0.51 10.31 -5.83
CA TYR A 67 -0.19 9.07 -6.51
C TYR A 67 -1.41 8.44 -7.17
N HIS A 68 -1.15 7.84 -8.33
CA HIS A 68 -2.13 7.34 -9.29
C HIS A 68 -1.71 5.96 -9.81
N PRO A 69 -2.48 5.29 -10.69
CA PRO A 69 -2.08 4.00 -11.22
C PRO A 69 -0.72 4.09 -11.90
N GLN A 70 0.12 3.07 -11.78
CA GLN A 70 1.55 3.07 -12.17
C GLN A 70 2.51 3.75 -11.18
N MET A 71 2.04 4.31 -10.08
CA MET A 71 2.90 4.75 -8.98
C MET A 71 2.76 3.85 -7.75
N TYR A 72 3.80 3.85 -6.94
CA TYR A 72 3.77 3.27 -5.61
C TYR A 72 4.35 4.21 -4.57
N LEU A 73 3.86 4.06 -3.35
CA LEU A 73 4.36 4.75 -2.18
C LEU A 73 4.97 3.74 -1.22
N VAL A 74 6.11 4.07 -0.65
CA VAL A 74 6.77 3.30 0.43
C VAL A 74 6.79 4.16 1.68
N ALA A 75 6.28 3.62 2.79
CA ALA A 75 6.59 4.11 4.12
C ALA A 75 7.65 3.16 4.72
N SER A 76 8.77 3.69 5.19
CA SER A 76 9.87 2.90 5.76
C SER A 76 9.88 2.85 7.29
N VAL A 77 9.11 3.74 7.93
CA VAL A 77 8.96 3.86 9.38
C VAL A 77 7.51 4.20 9.71
N ASP A 78 7.16 4.15 10.99
CA ASP A 78 5.85 4.63 11.46
C ASP A 78 5.73 6.15 11.19
N LEU A 79 4.81 6.53 10.30
CA LEU A 79 4.63 7.93 9.88
C LEU A 79 3.21 8.43 10.10
N PRO A 80 3.02 9.63 10.68
CA PRO A 80 1.73 10.28 10.72
C PRO A 80 1.39 10.87 9.35
N ILE A 81 0.40 10.28 8.70
CA ILE A 81 -0.06 10.69 7.37
C ILE A 81 -1.48 11.25 7.47
N VAL A 82 -1.74 12.33 6.74
CA VAL A 82 -3.11 12.75 6.46
C VAL A 82 -3.43 12.34 5.02
N GLY A 83 -4.31 11.36 4.87
CA GLY A 83 -4.62 10.75 3.58
C GLY A 83 -6.04 11.06 3.09
N SER A 84 -6.21 11.25 1.79
CA SER A 84 -7.52 11.33 1.13
C SER A 84 -7.51 10.66 -0.23
N VAL A 85 -8.55 9.87 -0.53
CA VAL A 85 -8.83 9.46 -1.91
C VAL A 85 -9.41 10.68 -2.62
N ILE A 86 -8.82 11.07 -3.75
CA ILE A 86 -9.22 12.28 -4.47
C ILE A 86 -9.94 12.00 -5.79
N GLU A 87 -9.77 10.80 -6.35
CA GLU A 87 -10.43 10.36 -7.59
C GLU A 87 -10.91 8.92 -7.43
N ALA A 88 -12.23 8.75 -7.33
CA ALA A 88 -12.91 7.46 -7.24
C ALA A 88 -14.41 7.63 -7.54
N SER A 89 -15.05 6.56 -8.01
CA SER A 89 -16.50 6.48 -8.19
C SER A 89 -17.00 5.05 -7.97
N ALA A 90 -18.32 4.84 -7.87
CA ALA A 90 -18.88 3.50 -7.74
C ALA A 90 -18.54 2.59 -8.93
N ALA A 91 -18.45 3.16 -10.14
CA ALA A 91 -18.07 2.43 -11.36
C ALA A 91 -16.55 2.21 -11.46
N GLN A 92 -15.76 3.13 -10.93
CA GLN A 92 -14.29 3.07 -10.92
C GLN A 92 -13.78 3.42 -9.51
N PRO A 93 -13.86 2.48 -8.55
CA PRO A 93 -13.42 2.73 -7.19
C PRO A 93 -11.91 2.91 -7.13
N TYR A 94 -11.44 3.67 -6.13
CA TYR A 94 -10.04 3.62 -5.74
C TYR A 94 -9.71 2.22 -5.23
N LEU A 95 -8.62 1.64 -5.73
CA LEU A 95 -8.13 0.33 -5.35
C LEU A 95 -6.61 0.39 -5.16
N CYS A 96 -6.16 -0.02 -3.98
CA CYS A 96 -4.75 -0.06 -3.65
C CYS A 96 -4.39 -1.41 -3.02
N PHE A 97 -3.33 -1.99 -3.55
CA PHE A 97 -2.62 -3.12 -2.97
C PHE A 97 -1.67 -2.58 -1.89
N CYS A 98 -1.86 -3.02 -0.66
CA CYS A 98 -1.11 -2.57 0.52
C CYS A 98 -0.36 -3.76 1.12
N LEU A 99 0.96 -3.75 1.07
CA LEU A 99 1.80 -4.84 1.52
C LEU A 99 2.76 -4.37 2.62
N ASP A 100 2.76 -5.07 3.75
CA ASP A 100 3.71 -4.85 4.83
C ASP A 100 5.15 -5.11 4.37
N LEU A 101 6.06 -4.24 4.80
CA LEU A 101 7.49 -4.44 4.60
C LEU A 101 8.06 -5.23 5.78
N ASP A 102 8.09 -6.56 5.62
CA ASP A 102 8.68 -7.46 6.61
C ASP A 102 10.20 -7.26 6.68
N THR A 103 10.65 -6.66 7.77
CA THR A 103 12.06 -6.33 8.00
C THR A 103 12.92 -7.58 8.09
N ALA A 104 12.41 -8.70 8.60
CA ALA A 104 13.17 -9.94 8.68
C ALA A 104 13.48 -10.49 7.28
N VAL A 105 12.52 -10.44 6.36
CA VAL A 105 12.73 -10.85 4.97
C VAL A 105 13.67 -9.88 4.25
N LEU A 106 13.52 -8.58 4.49
CA LEU A 106 14.42 -7.56 3.93
C LEU A 106 15.87 -7.76 4.42
N SER A 107 16.08 -8.01 5.72
CA SER A 107 17.41 -8.28 6.28
C SER A 107 18.03 -9.56 5.71
N ASP A 108 17.24 -10.63 5.58
CA ASP A 108 17.72 -11.88 4.97
C ASP A 108 18.10 -11.71 3.49
N LEU A 109 17.33 -10.90 2.74
CA LEU A 109 17.68 -10.49 1.38
C LEU A 109 18.97 -9.67 1.33
N ALA A 110 19.14 -8.72 2.26
CA ALA A 110 20.36 -7.90 2.36
C ALA A 110 21.61 -8.76 2.64
N VAL A 111 21.50 -9.79 3.48
CA VAL A 111 22.60 -10.73 3.75
C VAL A 111 22.90 -11.61 2.55
N SER A 112 21.86 -12.08 1.85
CA SER A 112 22.01 -12.96 0.68
C SER A 112 22.50 -12.23 -0.56
N HIS A 113 22.24 -10.92 -0.65
CA HIS A 113 22.51 -10.07 -1.79
C HIS A 113 23.18 -8.75 -1.35
N PRO A 114 24.43 -8.80 -0.86
CA PRO A 114 25.12 -7.62 -0.35
C PRO A 114 25.26 -6.51 -1.40
N GLU A 115 25.31 -6.86 -2.70
CA GLU A 115 25.36 -5.93 -3.82
C GLU A 115 24.15 -4.99 -3.89
N LEU A 116 23.01 -5.37 -3.31
CA LEU A 116 21.84 -4.50 -3.25
C LEU A 116 22.07 -3.34 -2.31
N VAL A 117 22.86 -3.53 -1.25
CA VAL A 117 22.93 -2.68 -0.05
C VAL A 117 24.02 -1.61 -0.18
N GLU A 118 24.71 -1.55 -1.31
CA GLU A 118 25.83 -0.64 -1.54
C GLU A 118 25.49 0.83 -1.20
N PRO A 119 26.39 1.56 -0.52
CA PRO A 119 26.08 2.85 0.07
C PRO A 119 25.97 3.93 -1.01
N GLN A 120 24.75 4.17 -1.48
CA GLN A 120 24.46 5.45 -2.13
C GLN A 120 24.41 6.53 -1.05
N ARG A 121 25.48 7.32 -0.99
CA ARG A 121 25.52 8.60 -0.29
C ARG A 121 24.67 9.59 -1.09
N ASP A 122 23.36 9.61 -0.87
CA ASP A 122 22.64 10.88 -1.02
C ASP A 122 21.24 10.88 -0.38
N ALA A 123 20.99 12.02 0.27
CA ALA A 123 19.79 12.53 0.91
C ALA A 123 19.16 11.69 2.04
N ALA A 124 18.96 12.36 3.18
CA ALA A 124 17.96 11.98 4.16
C ALA A 124 16.58 12.05 3.49
N GLN A 125 16.19 10.95 2.83
CA GLN A 125 14.86 10.82 2.30
C GLN A 125 13.90 10.78 3.48
N ALA A 126 12.81 11.56 3.41
CA ALA A 126 11.70 11.38 4.32
C ALA A 126 11.37 9.88 4.36
N GLY A 127 10.94 9.35 5.51
CA GLY A 127 10.53 7.94 5.61
C GLY A 127 9.36 7.56 4.69
N LEU A 128 8.91 8.48 3.83
CA LEU A 128 7.88 8.33 2.82
C LEU A 128 8.49 8.63 1.45
N LEU A 129 8.37 7.67 0.54
CA LEU A 129 8.88 7.73 -0.82
C LEU A 129 7.73 7.51 -1.80
N LEU A 130 7.76 8.21 -2.93
CA LEU A 130 6.81 8.05 -4.02
C LEU A 130 7.57 7.88 -5.34
N ASN A 131 7.34 6.76 -6.01
CA ASN A 131 8.04 6.37 -7.23
C ASN A 131 7.08 5.82 -8.30
N HIS A 132 7.56 5.73 -9.54
CA HIS A 132 6.89 4.97 -10.59
C HIS A 132 7.14 3.47 -10.41
N SER A 133 6.08 2.69 -10.45
CA SER A 133 6.18 1.22 -10.45
C SER A 133 6.76 0.71 -11.75
N THR A 134 7.69 -0.24 -11.63
CA THR A 134 8.32 -0.90 -12.77
C THR A 134 7.48 -2.11 -13.21
N PRO A 135 7.51 -2.51 -14.49
CA PRO A 135 6.80 -3.72 -14.94
C PRO A 135 7.16 -4.98 -14.13
N PRO A 136 8.44 -5.26 -13.78
CA PRO A 136 8.78 -6.42 -12.95
C PRO A 136 8.15 -6.39 -11.54
N LEU A 137 8.03 -5.21 -10.92
CA LEU A 137 7.36 -5.05 -9.63
C LEU A 137 5.85 -5.27 -9.75
N GLN A 138 5.23 -4.69 -10.79
CA GLN A 138 3.79 -4.88 -11.06
C GLN A 138 3.47 -6.36 -11.30
N ASP A 139 4.28 -7.06 -12.10
CA ASP A 139 4.08 -8.47 -12.41
C ASP A 139 4.19 -9.36 -11.16
N ALA A 140 5.15 -9.08 -10.27
CA ALA A 140 5.29 -9.78 -8.99
C ALA A 140 4.09 -9.52 -8.07
N ALA A 141 3.63 -8.26 -7.98
CA ALA A 141 2.45 -7.91 -7.19
C ALA A 141 1.16 -8.56 -7.74
N VAL A 142 0.99 -8.62 -9.07
CA VAL A 142 -0.12 -9.32 -9.72
C VAL A 142 -0.07 -10.82 -9.43
N ARG A 143 1.11 -11.46 -9.52
CA ARG A 143 1.26 -12.88 -9.14
C ARG A 143 0.86 -13.12 -7.69
N LEU A 144 1.23 -12.23 -6.77
CA LEU A 144 0.83 -12.34 -5.37
C LEU A 144 -0.68 -12.17 -5.20
N ALA A 145 -1.28 -11.19 -5.88
CA ALA A 145 -2.71 -10.96 -5.87
C ALA A 145 -3.49 -12.16 -6.44
N ARG A 146 -3.01 -12.81 -7.52
CA ARG A 146 -3.66 -14.00 -8.10
C ARG A 146 -3.82 -15.15 -7.10
N LEU A 147 -2.92 -15.28 -6.12
CA LEU A 147 -3.04 -16.29 -5.08
C LEU A 147 -4.29 -16.11 -4.21
N LEU A 148 -4.89 -14.91 -4.17
CA LEU A 148 -6.16 -14.68 -3.49
C LEU A 148 -7.33 -15.45 -4.13
N ASP A 149 -7.28 -15.66 -5.46
CA ASP A 149 -8.25 -16.49 -6.19
C ASP A 149 -7.94 -18.00 -6.06
N GLN A 150 -6.75 -18.37 -5.57
CA GLN A 150 -6.27 -19.75 -5.43
C GLN A 150 -5.81 -20.04 -3.99
N PRO A 151 -6.73 -20.01 -3.00
CA PRO A 151 -6.37 -20.06 -1.58
C PRO A 151 -5.59 -21.30 -1.17
N GLN A 152 -5.75 -22.43 -1.88
CA GLN A 152 -5.02 -23.67 -1.66
C GLN A 152 -3.51 -23.56 -1.96
N GLU A 153 -3.10 -22.59 -2.79
CA GLU A 153 -1.70 -22.41 -3.19
C GLU A 153 -0.97 -21.40 -2.30
N ILE A 154 -1.71 -20.59 -1.52
CA ILE A 154 -1.17 -19.49 -0.71
C ILE A 154 -0.04 -19.96 0.20
N ALA A 155 -0.25 -21.05 0.94
CA ALA A 155 0.72 -21.53 1.92
C ALA A 155 2.08 -21.89 1.29
N ALA A 156 2.07 -22.42 0.06
CA ALA A 156 3.28 -22.82 -0.66
C ALA A 156 3.92 -21.67 -1.45
N LEU A 157 3.11 -20.84 -2.10
CA LEU A 157 3.60 -19.87 -3.09
C LEU A 157 3.72 -18.45 -2.54
N ALA A 158 2.86 -18.01 -1.62
CA ALA A 158 2.87 -16.63 -1.15
C ALA A 158 4.22 -16.20 -0.54
N PRO A 159 4.91 -17.01 0.30
CA PRO A 159 6.22 -16.63 0.84
C PRO A 159 7.27 -16.39 -0.26
N LEU A 160 7.24 -17.16 -1.34
CA LEU A 160 8.17 -17.04 -2.47
C LEU A 160 7.92 -15.76 -3.26
N VAL A 161 6.65 -15.47 -3.56
CA VAL A 161 6.28 -14.27 -4.32
C VAL A 161 6.45 -13.00 -3.47
N LEU A 162 6.15 -13.05 -2.17
CA LEU A 162 6.43 -11.95 -1.24
C LEU A 162 7.92 -11.59 -1.23
N ARG A 163 8.78 -12.60 -1.10
CA ARG A 163 10.23 -12.42 -1.17
C ARG A 163 10.66 -11.80 -2.50
N GLU A 164 10.04 -12.22 -3.61
CA GLU A 164 10.30 -11.59 -4.90
C GLU A 164 9.90 -10.11 -4.92
N VAL A 165 8.71 -9.74 -4.45
CA VAL A 165 8.25 -8.34 -4.41
C VAL A 165 9.23 -7.48 -3.60
N LEU A 166 9.66 -7.94 -2.43
CA LEU A 166 10.62 -7.23 -1.59
C LEU A 166 12.01 -7.12 -2.24
N TYR A 167 12.48 -8.18 -2.91
CA TYR A 167 13.72 -8.13 -3.69
C TYR A 167 13.64 -7.08 -4.82
N ARG A 168 12.54 -7.06 -5.59
CA ARG A 168 12.34 -6.07 -6.66
C ARG A 168 12.34 -4.64 -6.13
N LEU A 169 11.76 -4.42 -4.96
CA LEU A 169 11.81 -3.13 -4.28
C LEU A 169 13.23 -2.75 -3.89
N MET A 170 13.99 -3.65 -3.26
CA MET A 170 15.37 -3.38 -2.84
C MET A 170 16.31 -3.12 -4.02
N ALA A 171 16.12 -3.83 -5.12
CA ALA A 171 16.92 -3.72 -6.33
C ALA A 171 16.70 -2.43 -7.12
N ASP A 172 15.58 -1.73 -6.90
CA ASP A 172 15.35 -0.41 -7.49
C ASP A 172 16.25 0.64 -6.80
N PRO A 173 17.18 1.30 -7.51
CA PRO A 173 18.05 2.30 -6.92
C PRO A 173 17.30 3.43 -6.22
N ALA A 174 16.09 3.76 -6.67
CA ALA A 174 15.26 4.81 -6.07
C ALA A 174 14.80 4.48 -4.63
N ASN A 175 14.84 3.20 -4.22
CA ASN A 175 14.34 2.72 -2.93
C ASN A 175 15.44 2.61 -1.85
N ALA A 176 16.31 3.62 -1.75
CA ALA A 176 17.37 3.65 -0.74
C ALA A 176 16.83 3.45 0.70
N VAL A 177 15.65 4.01 1.00
CA VAL A 177 14.99 3.84 2.32
C VAL A 177 14.66 2.38 2.65
N VAL A 178 14.26 1.57 1.67
CA VAL A 178 13.94 0.15 1.89
C VAL A 178 15.20 -0.63 2.23
N ARG A 179 16.31 -0.31 1.58
CA ARG A 179 17.61 -0.92 1.87
C ARG A 179 18.12 -0.52 3.26
N GLN A 180 17.93 0.73 3.66
CA GLN A 180 18.27 1.19 5.00
C GLN A 180 17.47 0.45 6.09
N MET A 181 16.18 0.16 5.86
CA MET A 181 15.38 -0.67 6.77
C MET A 181 15.98 -2.06 6.94
N ALA A 182 16.42 -2.68 5.83
CA ALA A 182 17.01 -4.02 5.84
C ALA A 182 18.26 -4.11 6.72
N ILE A 183 19.06 -3.02 6.77
CA ILE A 183 20.27 -2.94 7.59
C ILE A 183 19.91 -2.64 9.05
N ALA A 184 19.00 -1.69 9.29
CA ALA A 184 18.68 -1.18 10.62
C ALA A 184 18.13 -2.27 11.58
N ASP A 185 17.44 -3.27 11.05
CA ASP A 185 16.81 -4.33 11.86
C ASP A 185 17.66 -5.59 12.04
N SER A 186 18.87 -5.63 11.47
CA SER A 186 19.82 -6.74 11.65
C SER A 186 20.27 -6.96 13.11
N GLY A 187 19.80 -6.13 14.05
CA GLY A 187 19.99 -6.26 15.49
C GLY A 187 18.71 -6.29 16.36
N SER A 188 17.48 -6.25 15.81
CA SER A 188 16.26 -6.23 16.62
C SER A 188 15.11 -7.05 16.04
N THR A 189 14.87 -8.26 16.56
CA THR A 189 13.63 -9.00 16.26
C THR A 189 12.40 -8.24 16.78
N ARG A 190 11.65 -7.58 15.89
CA ARG A 190 10.33 -7.02 16.21
C ARG A 190 9.25 -7.91 15.58
N PHE A 191 8.36 -8.44 16.42
CA PHE A 191 7.21 -9.20 15.95
C PHE A 191 6.30 -8.31 15.09
N PRO A 192 5.72 -8.84 13.99
CA PRO A 192 4.75 -8.10 13.21
C PRO A 192 3.54 -7.78 14.11
N LYS A 193 3.31 -6.48 14.34
CA LYS A 193 2.06 -6.03 14.94
C LYS A 193 1.00 -6.01 13.84
N PRO A 194 -0.20 -6.57 14.08
CA PRO A 194 -1.29 -6.37 13.14
C PRO A 194 -1.54 -4.87 12.98
N LEU A 195 -1.66 -4.43 11.73
CA LEU A 195 -2.10 -3.09 11.34
C LEU A 195 -3.33 -2.69 12.18
N SER A 196 -3.09 -1.93 13.23
CA SER A 196 -4.13 -1.44 14.13
C SER A 196 -4.49 -0.04 13.64
N GLY A 197 -5.52 0.08 12.81
CA GLY A 197 -6.19 1.36 12.61
C GLY A 197 -6.62 1.68 11.18
N CYS A 198 -7.87 1.34 10.88
CA CYS A 198 -8.77 2.34 10.33
C CYS A 198 -10.14 2.08 10.98
N ALA A 199 -10.52 2.92 11.93
CA ALA A 199 -11.86 2.90 12.48
C ALA A 199 -12.84 3.11 11.31
N SER A 200 -13.72 2.13 11.12
CA SER A 200 -14.85 2.21 10.21
C SER A 200 -15.73 3.39 10.64
N ILE A 201 -15.59 4.53 9.95
CA ILE A 201 -16.63 5.57 9.99
C ILE A 201 -17.71 5.09 9.02
N THR A 202 -18.70 4.39 9.57
CA THR A 202 -19.98 4.15 8.92
C THR A 202 -20.54 5.49 8.45
N HIS A 203 -20.66 5.69 7.14
CA HIS A 203 -21.47 6.76 6.58
C HIS A 203 -22.93 6.47 6.95
N SER A 204 -23.49 7.19 7.92
CA SER A 204 -24.93 7.30 8.05
C SER A 204 -25.43 8.10 6.86
N ALA A 205 -26.06 7.42 5.90
CA ALA A 205 -26.88 8.07 4.90
C ALA A 205 -28.09 8.72 5.61
N SER A 206 -28.21 10.04 5.53
CA SER A 206 -29.53 10.69 5.63
C SER A 206 -29.65 11.73 4.53
N ALA A 207 -30.48 11.39 3.55
CA ALA A 207 -30.88 12.23 2.45
C ALA A 207 -31.75 13.41 2.93
N SER A 208 -31.36 14.60 2.49
CA SER A 208 -32.18 15.60 1.81
C SER A 208 -33.56 16.00 2.37
N SER A 209 -33.61 17.30 2.73
CA SER A 209 -34.66 18.28 2.40
C SER A 209 -35.99 18.23 3.16
N ARG A 210 -36.24 19.29 3.93
CA ARG A 210 -37.21 20.34 3.58
C ARG A 210 -37.14 21.47 4.61
N LEU A 211 -36.63 22.62 4.17
CA LEU A 211 -37.09 23.92 4.69
C LEU A 211 -38.58 24.07 4.31
N PRO A 212 -39.35 24.81 5.12
CA PRO A 212 -39.85 26.06 4.58
C PRO A 212 -39.71 27.24 5.53
N ILE A 213 -39.35 28.35 4.92
CA ILE A 213 -39.54 29.73 5.39
C ILE A 213 -41.05 30.03 5.36
N CYS A 214 -41.60 30.69 6.40
CA CYS A 214 -42.27 32.02 6.34
C CYS A 214 -43.38 32.23 7.42
N ARG A 215 -43.17 33.27 8.25
CA ARG A 215 -44.14 34.27 8.79
C ARG A 215 -45.38 33.79 9.55
N ARG A 216 -45.45 34.12 10.84
CA ARG A 216 -46.00 35.40 11.35
C ARG A 216 -45.48 35.68 12.76
#